data_AF-A0A6G0WKE3-F1
#
_entry.id   AF-A0A6G0WKE3-F1
#
_cell.length_a   1.000
_cell.length_b   1.000
_cell.length_c   1.000
_cell.angle_alpha   90.00
_cell.angle_beta   90.00
_cell.angle_gamma   90.00
#
_symmetry.space_group_name_H-M   'P 1'
#
loop_
_entity.id
_entity.type
_entity.pdbx_description
1 polymer ?
#
loop_
_entity_poly.entity_id
_entity_poly.type
_entity_poly.pdbx_seq_one_letter_code
_entity_poly.pdbx_strand_id
1 'polypeptide(L)'
;MVPPEQTSASQITVGSPEVSSAVQLKARFGSKFSVRPVSSSQASTLLNVNSAVKHYVVDVRDNTLDVVCIASAFHKLAASRDVLRTTFFSTSEGVVQIVRQDDLQRVHQGVGMVVAKLEDFLQADMDRNFVFGEYWTRVTYVMTPSGVEHVVLTAHAALLDDKSMALLVADLLEYAQG
;
A
#
# COMPACT_ATOMS: atom_id res chain seq x y z
N MET A 1 2.59 -43.21 -36.71
CA MET A 1 2.13 -43.47 -35.34
C MET A 1 2.44 -42.24 -34.51
N VAL A 2 1.43 -41.59 -33.95
CA VAL A 2 1.42 -40.32 -33.17
C VAL A 2 0.42 -40.55 -32.02
N PRO A 3 0.52 -39.97 -30.79
CA PRO A 3 1.62 -39.71 -29.84
C PRO A 3 1.28 -40.40 -28.45
N PRO A 4 1.70 -39.98 -27.22
CA PRO A 4 1.56 -38.63 -26.60
C PRO A 4 2.91 -38.06 -26.09
N GLU A 5 3.18 -36.76 -26.26
CA GLU A 5 2.75 -35.66 -25.38
C GLU A 5 3.33 -35.76 -23.96
N GLN A 6 4.49 -35.13 -23.76
CA GLN A 6 4.84 -34.55 -22.46
C GLN A 6 5.32 -33.11 -22.68
N THR A 7 4.32 -32.24 -22.62
CA THR A 7 4.40 -30.82 -22.35
C THR A 7 5.22 -30.60 -21.08
N SER A 8 6.50 -30.24 -21.24
CA SER A 8 7.31 -29.80 -20.10
C SER A 8 6.91 -28.38 -19.74
N ALA A 9 6.51 -28.22 -18.49
CA ALA A 9 5.87 -27.05 -17.92
C ALA A 9 6.65 -25.77 -18.19
N SER A 10 5.93 -24.74 -18.63
CA SER A 10 6.35 -23.35 -18.55
C SER A 10 6.66 -23.03 -17.08
N GLN A 11 7.95 -23.00 -16.75
CA GLN A 11 8.43 -22.34 -15.55
C GLN A 11 8.07 -20.86 -15.69
N ILE A 12 7.02 -20.45 -14.98
CA ILE A 12 6.76 -19.04 -14.72
C ILE A 12 7.88 -18.60 -13.79
N THR A 13 8.99 -18.16 -14.37
CA THR A 13 10.02 -17.43 -13.65
C THR A 13 9.36 -16.17 -13.11
N VAL A 14 9.24 -16.09 -11.78
CA VAL A 14 8.90 -14.87 -11.06
C VAL A 14 9.95 -13.84 -11.48
N GLY A 15 9.56 -12.98 -12.42
CA GLY A 15 10.47 -12.01 -13.02
C GLY A 15 11.07 -11.15 -11.93
N SER A 16 12.40 -11.13 -11.88
CA SER A 16 13.14 -10.01 -11.29
C SER A 16 12.53 -8.69 -11.80
N PRO A 17 12.48 -7.63 -11.00
CA PRO A 17 11.95 -6.35 -11.45
C PRO A 17 12.90 -5.83 -12.53
N GLU A 18 12.64 -6.17 -13.80
CA GLU A 18 13.30 -5.56 -14.94
C GLU A 18 13.05 -4.06 -14.83
N VAL A 19 14.14 -3.35 -14.60
CA VAL A 19 14.25 -1.89 -14.51
C VAL A 19 13.82 -1.33 -15.87
N SER A 20 12.52 -1.17 -16.07
CA SER A 20 11.90 -0.74 -17.33
C SER A 20 11.88 0.79 -17.39
N SER A 21 12.14 1.38 -18.56
CA SER A 21 12.06 2.84 -18.70
C SER A 21 10.63 3.35 -18.45
N ALA A 22 10.48 4.65 -18.12
CA ALA A 22 9.16 5.25 -17.93
C ALA A 22 8.25 5.10 -19.17
N VAL A 23 8.84 5.11 -20.36
CA VAL A 23 8.16 4.87 -21.65
C VAL A 23 7.65 3.43 -21.75
N GLN A 24 8.48 2.45 -21.37
CA GLN A 24 8.09 1.04 -21.35
C GLN A 24 7.04 0.75 -20.28
N LEU A 25 7.11 1.39 -19.12
CA LEU A 25 6.08 1.29 -18.09
C LEU A 25 4.75 1.81 -18.62
N LYS A 26 4.72 2.98 -19.28
CA LYS A 26 3.50 3.49 -19.94
C LYS A 26 2.96 2.52 -21.00
N ALA A 27 3.83 1.94 -21.83
CA ALA A 27 3.42 1.00 -22.87
C ALA A 27 2.90 -0.34 -22.30
N ARG A 28 3.52 -0.84 -21.23
CA ARG A 28 3.17 -2.09 -20.55
C ARG A 28 1.84 -2.00 -19.79
N PHE A 29 1.61 -0.85 -19.18
CA PHE A 29 0.52 -0.66 -18.23
C PHE A 29 -0.67 0.13 -18.80
N GLY A 30 -0.49 0.79 -19.94
CA GLY A 30 -1.56 1.46 -20.69
C GLY A 30 -2.28 2.54 -19.87
N SER A 31 -3.58 2.71 -20.11
CA SER A 31 -4.42 3.71 -19.42
C SER A 31 -4.71 3.40 -17.96
N LYS A 32 -4.36 2.20 -17.47
CA LYS A 32 -4.60 1.79 -16.07
C LYS A 32 -3.61 2.42 -15.08
N PHE A 33 -2.61 3.15 -15.56
CA PHE A 33 -1.57 3.72 -14.72
C PHE A 33 -1.16 5.11 -15.19
N SER A 34 -1.11 6.08 -14.27
CA SER A 34 -0.60 7.42 -14.54
C SER A 34 0.82 7.55 -14.01
N VAL A 35 1.81 7.68 -14.91
CA VAL A 35 3.21 7.93 -14.55
C VAL A 35 3.45 9.43 -14.37
N ARG A 36 4.02 9.80 -13.23
CA ARG A 36 4.35 11.18 -12.83
C ARG A 36 5.84 11.25 -12.43
N PRO A 37 6.51 12.39 -12.67
CA PRO A 37 7.85 12.60 -12.13
C PRO A 37 7.79 12.66 -10.59
N VAL A 38 8.87 12.23 -9.96
CA VAL A 38 9.07 12.33 -8.50
C VAL A 38 9.62 13.72 -8.19
N SER A 39 9.12 14.36 -7.12
CA SER A 39 9.68 15.66 -6.68
C SER A 39 11.04 15.48 -6.00
N SER A 40 11.84 16.54 -5.92
CA SER A 40 13.16 16.47 -5.25
C SER A 40 13.08 16.00 -3.80
N SER A 41 12.03 16.40 -3.08
CA SER A 41 11.80 15.95 -1.70
C SER A 41 11.54 14.45 -1.63
N GLN A 42 10.67 13.94 -2.50
CA GLN A 42 10.37 12.51 -2.56
C GLN A 42 11.62 11.72 -2.95
N ALA A 43 12.37 12.17 -3.96
CA ALA A 43 13.61 11.53 -4.40
C ALA A 43 14.65 11.43 -3.26
N SER A 44 14.79 12.49 -2.46
CA SER A 44 15.69 12.49 -1.30
C SER A 44 15.25 11.47 -0.25
N THR A 45 13.96 11.40 0.09
CA THR A 45 13.44 10.40 1.04
C THR A 45 13.58 8.97 0.52
N LEU A 46 13.49 8.77 -0.80
CA LEU A 46 13.61 7.46 -1.45
C LEU A 46 15.06 6.93 -1.52
N LEU A 47 16.08 7.75 -1.19
CA LEU A 47 17.47 7.27 -1.09
C LEU A 47 17.63 6.17 -0.05
N ASN A 48 16.78 6.17 0.98
CA ASN A 48 16.68 5.09 1.96
C ASN A 48 15.21 4.75 2.17
N VAL A 49 14.68 3.91 1.26
CA VAL A 49 13.29 3.40 1.28
C VAL A 49 12.92 2.79 2.63
N ASN A 50 13.90 2.26 3.37
CA ASN A 50 13.62 1.58 4.62
C ASN A 50 13.46 2.51 5.83
N SER A 51 13.83 3.79 5.71
CA SER A 51 13.98 4.69 6.86
C SER A 51 12.76 5.56 7.18
N ALA A 52 11.72 5.52 6.34
CA ALA A 52 10.67 6.53 6.37
C ALA A 52 9.25 5.95 6.42
N VAL A 53 9.09 4.73 6.94
CA VAL A 53 7.76 4.16 7.25
C VAL A 53 7.19 4.87 8.48
N LYS A 54 5.93 5.29 8.40
CA LYS A 54 5.21 5.96 9.48
C LYS A 54 3.91 5.22 9.80
N HIS A 55 3.61 5.12 11.09
CA HIS A 55 2.36 4.58 11.62
C HIS A 55 1.49 5.67 12.22
N TYR A 56 0.19 5.56 11.97
CA TYR A 56 -0.83 6.41 12.55
C TYR A 56 -1.88 5.50 13.16
N VAL A 57 -1.90 5.50 14.49
CA VAL A 57 -2.77 4.62 15.27
C VAL A 57 -3.96 5.41 15.76
N VAL A 58 -5.15 4.87 15.53
CA VAL A 58 -6.42 5.37 16.05
C VAL A 58 -7.05 4.29 16.90
N ASP A 59 -7.42 4.63 18.14
CA ASP A 59 -8.22 3.74 18.97
C ASP A 59 -9.67 3.76 18.50
N VAL A 60 -10.21 2.59 18.22
CA VAL A 60 -11.64 2.41 17.95
C VAL A 60 -12.34 2.32 19.30
N ARG A 61 -13.23 3.28 19.57
CA ARG A 61 -14.04 3.32 20.79
C ARG A 61 -15.47 2.87 20.49
N ASP A 62 -16.10 2.32 21.53
CA ASP A 62 -17.54 2.06 21.59
C ASP A 62 -18.08 0.99 20.63
N ASN A 63 -17.22 0.09 20.10
CA ASN A 63 -17.58 -0.99 19.17
C ASN A 63 -18.41 -0.52 17.96
N THR A 64 -18.26 0.75 17.57
CA THR A 64 -19.07 1.36 16.50
C THR A 64 -18.50 1.11 15.11
N LEU A 65 -17.20 0.80 15.02
CA LEU A 65 -16.50 0.54 13.78
C LEU A 65 -15.91 -0.85 13.84
N ASP A 66 -16.30 -1.72 12.91
CA ASP A 66 -15.67 -3.03 12.76
C ASP A 66 -14.68 -3.04 11.59
N VAL A 67 -14.01 -4.18 11.46
CA VAL A 67 -13.06 -4.49 10.39
C VAL A 67 -13.65 -4.25 8.99
N VAL A 68 -14.94 -4.53 8.79
CA VAL A 68 -15.63 -4.40 7.50
C VAL A 68 -15.90 -2.92 7.17
N CYS A 69 -16.34 -2.14 8.16
CA CYS A 69 -16.53 -0.70 8.04
C CYS A 69 -15.23 0.00 7.63
N ILE A 70 -14.12 -0.32 8.30
CA ILE A 70 -12.80 0.26 8.01
C ILE A 70 -12.30 -0.14 6.61
N ALA A 71 -12.43 -1.41 6.24
CA ALA A 71 -12.02 -1.87 4.90
C ALA A 71 -12.84 -1.17 3.79
N SER A 72 -14.16 -1.05 3.98
CA SER A 72 -15.06 -0.35 3.05
C SER A 72 -14.72 1.14 2.94
N ALA A 73 -14.47 1.80 4.08
CA ALA A 73 -14.09 3.21 4.14
C ALA A 73 -12.76 3.46 3.43
N PHE A 74 -11.75 2.64 3.68
CA PHE A 74 -10.45 2.75 3.02
C PHE A 74 -10.56 2.54 1.51
N HIS A 75 -11.43 1.63 1.07
CA HIS A 75 -11.70 1.44 -0.36
C HIS A 75 -12.30 2.69 -1.01
N LYS A 76 -13.32 3.30 -0.38
CA LYS A 76 -13.94 4.55 -0.85
C LYS A 76 -12.92 5.70 -0.88
N LEU A 77 -12.08 5.79 0.15
CA LEU A 77 -11.04 6.82 0.22
C LEU A 77 -9.98 6.61 -0.87
N ALA A 78 -9.53 5.37 -1.11
CA ALA A 78 -8.58 5.06 -2.17
C ALA A 78 -9.17 5.31 -3.57
N ALA A 79 -10.47 5.07 -3.77
CA ALA A 79 -11.15 5.40 -5.02
C ALA A 79 -11.13 6.91 -5.30
N SER A 80 -11.32 7.74 -4.26
CA SER A 80 -11.35 9.21 -4.39
C SER A 80 -9.98 9.90 -4.33
N ARG A 81 -8.97 9.27 -3.72
CA ARG A 81 -7.64 9.87 -3.49
C ARG A 81 -6.55 9.06 -4.18
N ASP A 82 -6.02 9.60 -5.29
CA ASP A 82 -4.89 9.03 -6.05
C ASP A 82 -3.67 8.67 -5.18
N VAL A 83 -3.43 9.44 -4.12
CA VAL A 83 -2.26 9.26 -3.25
C VAL A 83 -2.24 7.88 -2.59
N LEU A 84 -3.39 7.34 -2.18
CA LEU A 84 -3.46 6.00 -1.58
C LEU A 84 -3.17 4.88 -2.58
N ARG A 85 -3.33 5.17 -3.87
CA ARG A 85 -3.06 4.25 -4.99
C ARG A 85 -1.73 4.50 -5.65
N THR A 86 -0.94 5.40 -5.08
CA THR A 86 0.36 5.75 -5.62
C THR A 86 1.40 4.76 -5.13
N THR A 87 2.26 4.35 -6.05
CA THR A 87 3.47 3.57 -5.82
C THR A 87 4.66 4.23 -6.52
N PHE A 88 5.85 3.75 -6.24
CA PHE A 88 7.06 4.15 -6.92
C PHE A 88 7.64 2.96 -7.68
N PHE A 89 8.31 3.24 -8.80
CA PHE A 89 9.08 2.26 -9.55
C PHE A 89 10.47 2.80 -9.83
N SER A 90 11.47 1.94 -9.61
CA SER A 90 12.83 2.22 -10.06
C SER A 90 12.95 1.88 -11.54
N THR A 91 13.49 2.83 -12.31
CA THR A 91 13.77 2.71 -13.74
C THR A 91 15.24 3.02 -13.99
N SER A 92 15.74 2.76 -15.20
CA SER A 92 17.13 3.04 -15.57
C SER A 92 17.43 4.54 -15.58
N GLU A 93 16.39 5.36 -15.66
CA GLU A 93 16.42 6.82 -15.69
C GLU A 93 16.17 7.44 -14.31
N GLY A 94 15.93 6.62 -13.28
CA GLY A 94 15.60 7.05 -11.93
C GLY A 94 14.24 6.54 -11.46
N VAL A 95 13.75 7.09 -10.35
CA VAL A 95 12.48 6.66 -9.76
C VAL A 95 11.33 7.47 -10.34
N VAL A 96 10.24 6.79 -10.68
CA VAL A 96 8.99 7.40 -11.13
C VAL A 96 7.86 7.10 -10.16
N GLN A 97 6.91 8.03 -10.08
CA GLN A 97 5.68 7.84 -9.34
C GLN A 97 4.61 7.26 -10.28
N ILE A 98 3.87 6.25 -9.82
CA ILE A 98 2.79 5.64 -10.59
C ILE A 98 1.52 5.62 -9.76
N VAL A 99 0.44 6.21 -10.29
CA VAL A 99 -0.91 6.06 -9.73
C VAL A 99 -1.56 4.84 -10.36
N ARG A 100 -1.93 3.85 -9.54
CA ARG A 100 -2.51 2.58 -9.97
C ARG A 100 -4.03 2.67 -10.08
N GLN A 101 -4.62 2.26 -11.20
CA GLN A 101 -6.08 2.12 -11.39
C GLN A 101 -6.51 0.67 -11.62
N ASP A 102 -5.55 -0.26 -11.63
CA ASP A 102 -5.73 -1.64 -12.05
C ASP A 102 -6.39 -2.54 -10.99
N ASP A 103 -6.31 -2.19 -9.71
CA ASP A 103 -6.81 -3.05 -8.65
C ASP A 103 -7.10 -2.35 -7.30
N LEU A 104 -8.25 -1.68 -7.20
CA LEU A 104 -8.72 -1.06 -5.94
C LEU A 104 -9.02 -2.08 -4.84
N GLN A 105 -9.22 -3.36 -5.19
CA GLN A 105 -9.52 -4.43 -4.24
C GLN A 105 -8.24 -4.88 -3.51
N ARG A 106 -7.07 -4.77 -4.15
CA ARG A 106 -5.77 -5.09 -3.55
C ARG A 106 -5.14 -3.99 -2.70
N VAL A 107 -5.80 -2.83 -2.59
CA VAL A 107 -5.39 -1.75 -1.68
C VAL A 107 -5.48 -2.21 -0.20
N HIS A 108 -6.13 -3.33 0.07
CA HIS A 108 -6.32 -3.93 1.40
C HIS A 108 -5.25 -5.00 1.70
N GLN A 109 -4.23 -4.68 2.49
CA GLN A 109 -3.38 -5.70 3.10
C GLN A 109 -3.23 -5.42 4.59
N GLY A 110 -4.09 -6.06 5.40
CA GLY A 110 -4.09 -5.96 6.86
C GLY A 110 -5.46 -6.08 7.56
N VAL A 111 -6.50 -6.58 6.89
CA VAL A 111 -7.87 -6.48 7.43
C VAL A 111 -8.10 -7.54 8.52
N GLY A 112 -7.96 -7.12 9.79
CA GLY A 112 -8.29 -7.90 10.99
C GLY A 112 -7.15 -8.80 11.48
N MET A 113 -6.39 -8.32 12.47
CA MET A 113 -5.33 -9.08 13.14
C MET A 113 -5.53 -9.07 14.65
N VAL A 114 -5.33 -10.23 15.29
CA VAL A 114 -5.25 -10.33 16.75
C VAL A 114 -3.77 -10.45 17.12
N VAL A 115 -3.30 -9.55 17.97
CA VAL A 115 -1.88 -9.51 18.40
C VAL A 115 -1.81 -9.38 19.91
N ALA A 116 -0.78 -9.96 20.53
CA ALA A 116 -0.62 -9.90 21.98
C ALA A 116 -0.44 -8.46 22.49
N LYS A 117 0.33 -7.66 21.74
CA LYS A 117 0.60 -6.25 22.00
C LYS A 117 0.62 -5.48 20.68
N LEU A 118 0.14 -4.24 20.71
CA LEU A 118 0.16 -3.37 19.52
C LEU A 118 1.59 -3.10 19.05
N GLU A 119 2.55 -2.94 19.97
CA GLU A 119 3.94 -2.64 19.65
C GLU A 119 4.61 -3.75 18.84
N ASP A 120 4.26 -5.01 19.11
CA ASP A 120 4.77 -6.16 18.36
C ASP A 120 4.28 -6.11 16.90
N PHE A 121 3.03 -5.70 16.70
CA PHE A 121 2.49 -5.47 15.35
C PHE A 121 3.21 -4.32 14.65
N LEU A 122 3.36 -3.17 15.32
CA LEU A 122 4.01 -2.00 14.74
C LEU A 122 5.46 -2.34 14.32
N GLN A 123 6.21 -3.03 15.17
CA GLN A 123 7.58 -3.43 14.83
C GLN A 123 7.61 -4.38 13.63
N ALA A 124 6.73 -5.38 13.59
CA ALA A 124 6.65 -6.31 12.46
C ALA A 124 6.27 -5.62 11.15
N ASP A 125 5.38 -4.63 11.18
CA ASP A 125 5.01 -3.87 9.98
C ASP A 125 6.10 -2.88 9.55
N MET A 126 6.88 -2.30 10.49
CA MET A 126 8.09 -1.54 10.17
C MET A 126 9.12 -2.41 9.45
N ASP A 127 9.38 -3.61 9.99
CA ASP A 127 10.39 -4.54 9.48
C ASP A 127 10.00 -5.09 8.09
N ARG A 128 8.70 -5.27 7.84
CA ARG A 128 8.17 -5.64 6.53
C ARG A 128 8.56 -4.65 5.44
N ASN A 129 8.66 -3.37 5.79
CA ASN A 129 9.00 -2.24 4.91
C ASN A 129 8.13 -2.10 3.65
N PHE A 130 8.44 -1.14 2.78
CA PHE A 130 7.83 -1.01 1.45
C PHE A 130 8.78 -1.40 0.31
N VAL A 131 8.24 -2.05 -0.71
CA VAL A 131 8.95 -2.45 -1.92
C VAL A 131 8.45 -1.65 -3.13
N PHE A 132 9.33 -1.37 -4.09
CA PHE A 132 8.90 -0.72 -5.34
C PHE A 132 7.83 -1.55 -6.05
N GLY A 133 6.77 -0.88 -6.50
CA GLY A 133 5.64 -1.46 -7.22
C GLY A 133 4.47 -1.98 -6.37
N GLU A 134 4.62 -2.11 -5.05
CA GLU A 134 3.47 -2.40 -4.17
C GLU A 134 2.71 -1.12 -3.78
N TYR A 135 1.57 -1.22 -3.09
CA TYR A 135 0.90 -0.04 -2.53
C TYR A 135 1.72 0.52 -1.36
N TRP A 136 2.02 1.82 -1.40
CA TRP A 136 2.84 2.48 -0.37
C TRP A 136 2.01 3.02 0.81
N THR A 137 0.79 2.49 0.93
CA THR A 137 -0.10 2.66 2.07
C THR A 137 -0.69 1.31 2.47
N ARG A 138 -0.97 1.14 3.76
CA ARG A 138 -1.66 -0.03 4.32
C ARG A 138 -2.63 0.45 5.39
N VAL A 139 -3.73 -0.28 5.53
CA VAL A 139 -4.64 -0.14 6.66
C VAL A 139 -4.76 -1.50 7.35
N THR A 140 -4.60 -1.51 8.66
CA THR A 140 -4.73 -2.72 9.47
C THR A 140 -5.65 -2.46 10.65
N TYR A 141 -6.61 -3.36 10.85
CA TYR A 141 -7.40 -3.40 12.07
C TYR A 141 -6.76 -4.38 13.05
N VAL A 142 -6.41 -3.92 14.25
CA VAL A 142 -5.64 -4.65 15.24
C VAL A 142 -6.45 -4.77 16.52
N MET A 143 -6.66 -6.00 16.99
CA MET A 143 -7.32 -6.29 18.26
C MET A 143 -6.29 -6.83 19.26
N THR A 144 -6.32 -6.30 20.47
CA THR A 144 -5.49 -6.77 21.59
C THR A 144 -6.32 -7.58 22.59
N PRO A 145 -5.72 -8.47 23.40
CA PRO A 145 -6.45 -9.30 24.37
C PRO A 145 -7.18 -8.51 25.46
N SER A 146 -6.81 -7.24 25.68
CA SER A 146 -7.52 -6.34 26.60
C SER A 146 -8.87 -5.86 26.06
N GLY A 147 -9.21 -6.20 24.82
CA GLY A 147 -10.42 -5.74 24.14
C GLY A 147 -10.28 -4.35 23.53
N VAL A 148 -9.07 -3.77 23.53
CA VAL A 148 -8.81 -2.50 22.83
C VAL A 148 -8.55 -2.81 21.35
N GLU A 149 -9.27 -2.08 20.51
CA GLU A 149 -9.23 -2.19 19.06
C GLU A 149 -8.57 -0.94 18.46
N HIS A 150 -7.71 -1.15 17.48
CA HIS A 150 -6.94 -0.09 16.84
C HIS A 150 -7.06 -0.17 15.34
N VAL A 151 -7.12 0.97 14.68
CA VAL A 151 -6.91 1.12 13.24
C VAL A 151 -5.52 1.73 13.05
N VAL A 152 -4.65 1.01 12.35
CA VAL A 152 -3.31 1.45 12.03
C VAL A 152 -3.23 1.77 10.54
N LEU A 153 -2.94 3.02 10.20
CA LEU A 153 -2.54 3.41 8.85
C LEU A 153 -1.02 3.45 8.79
N THR A 154 -0.47 2.72 7.82
CA THR A 154 0.96 2.74 7.50
C THR A 154 1.16 3.44 6.18
N ALA A 155 2.10 4.37 6.11
CA ALA A 155 2.55 4.93 4.84
C ALA A 155 4.03 5.30 4.86
N HIS A 156 4.64 5.36 3.69
CA HIS A 156 5.99 5.87 3.52
C HIS A 156 6.00 7.40 3.40
N ALA A 157 6.93 8.10 4.06
CA ALA A 157 6.95 9.57 4.11
C ALA A 157 7.25 10.25 2.76
N ALA A 158 7.79 9.51 1.79
CA ALA A 158 7.87 9.98 0.39
C ALA A 158 6.50 10.15 -0.28
N LEU A 159 5.44 9.61 0.33
CA LEU A 159 4.09 9.69 -0.20
C LEU A 159 3.24 10.75 0.52
N LEU A 160 3.30 10.77 1.85
CA LEU A 160 2.45 11.61 2.69
C LEU A 160 3.26 12.24 3.82
N ASP A 161 3.04 13.54 4.04
CA ASP A 161 3.50 14.23 5.25
C ASP A 161 2.50 14.03 6.40
N ASP A 162 2.91 14.42 7.61
CA ASP A 162 2.12 14.19 8.82
C ASP A 162 0.77 14.94 8.78
N LYS A 163 0.73 16.11 8.14
CA LYS A 163 -0.49 16.92 8.00
C LYS A 163 -1.50 16.25 7.06
N SER A 164 -1.04 15.80 5.90
CA SER A 164 -1.89 15.14 4.91
C SER A 164 -2.42 13.82 5.45
N MET A 165 -1.61 13.10 6.24
CA MET A 165 -2.08 11.89 6.89
C MET A 165 -3.16 12.16 7.93
N ALA A 166 -3.00 13.18 8.77
CA ALA A 166 -4.03 13.53 9.75
C ALA A 166 -5.40 13.80 9.07
N LEU A 167 -5.39 14.45 7.90
CA LEU A 167 -6.59 14.64 7.09
C LEU A 167 -7.15 13.32 6.52
N LEU A 168 -6.29 12.42 6.02
CA LEU A 168 -6.71 11.11 5.53
C LEU A 168 -7.30 10.22 6.62
N VAL A 169 -6.75 10.30 7.84
CA VAL A 169 -7.30 9.60 9.00
C VAL A 169 -8.69 10.14 9.34
N ALA A 170 -8.87 11.46 9.35
CA ALA A 170 -10.18 12.07 9.57
C ALA A 170 -11.20 11.63 8.51
N ASP A 171 -10.83 11.72 7.22
CA ASP A 171 -11.68 11.27 6.11
C ASP A 171 -12.03 9.78 6.24
N LEU A 172 -11.06 8.93 6.60
CA LEU A 172 -11.27 7.49 6.78
C LEU A 172 -12.33 7.22 7.86
N LEU A 173 -12.24 7.88 9.00
CA LEU A 173 -13.18 7.70 10.11
C LEU A 173 -14.58 8.19 9.73
N GLU A 174 -14.68 9.32 9.02
CA GLU A 174 -15.95 9.83 8.48
C GLU A 174 -16.59 8.79 7.55
N TYR A 175 -15.84 8.26 6.57
CA TYR A 175 -16.34 7.22 5.66
C TYR A 175 -16.73 5.92 6.36
N ALA A 176 -16.11 5.60 7.50
CA ALA A 176 -16.37 4.39 8.27
C ALA A 176 -17.62 4.52 9.14
N GLN A 177 -17.95 5.74 9.58
CA GLN A 177 -19.13 6.03 10.40
C GLN A 177 -20.42 6.17 9.58
N GLY A 178 -20.31 6.45 8.27
CA GLY A 178 -21.44 6.48 7.34
C GLY A 178 -21.74 7.87 6.83
#